data_AF-A0A7W7VB14-F1
#
_entry.id   AF-A0A7W7VB14-F1
#
_cell.length_a   1.000
_cell.length_b   1.000
_cell.length_c   1.000
_cell.angle_alpha   90.00
_cell.angle_beta   90.00
_cell.angle_gamma   90.00
#
_symmetry.space_group_name_H-M   'P 1'
#
loop_
_entity.id
_entity.type
_entity.pdbx_description
1 polymer ?
#
loop_
_entity_poly.entity_id
_entity_poly.type
_entity_poly.pdbx_seq_one_letter_code
_entity_poly.pdbx_strand_id
1 'polypeptide(L)'
;MRPGTDATENNLRHLLNEWDPIGVADEVQDGYDCMLVPLLQRLRGGADQTEIGEFLRHELEDHFDLTSLPSEPEAMAARVISWWTAAGKADGIRSV
;
A
#
# COMPACT_ATOMS: atom_id res chain seq x y z
N MET A 1 -17.37 4.08 -11.84
CA MET A 1 -16.41 4.23 -10.72
C MET A 1 -16.21 5.71 -10.45
N ARG A 2 -15.88 6.09 -9.21
CA ARG A 2 -15.67 7.51 -8.87
C ARG A 2 -14.22 7.87 -9.21
N PRO A 3 -13.94 8.94 -9.98
CA PRO A 3 -12.61 9.26 -10.48
C PRO A 3 -11.49 9.34 -9.42
N GLY A 4 -11.83 9.67 -8.16
CA GLY A 4 -10.86 9.75 -7.06
C GLY A 4 -10.45 8.40 -6.45
N THR A 5 -11.32 7.38 -6.52
CA THR A 5 -11.00 6.03 -6.05
C THR A 5 -9.96 5.38 -6.95
N ASP A 6 -10.14 5.52 -8.27
CA ASP A 6 -9.28 4.92 -9.29
C ASP A 6 -7.85 5.51 -9.23
N ALA A 7 -7.70 6.82 -9.01
CA ALA A 7 -6.38 7.45 -8.85
C ALA A 7 -5.66 7.00 -7.56
N THR A 8 -6.41 6.80 -6.47
CA THR A 8 -5.85 6.34 -5.19
C THR A 8 -5.39 4.90 -5.30
N GLU A 9 -6.20 4.02 -5.90
CA GLU A 9 -5.86 2.62 -6.15
C GLU A 9 -4.66 2.48 -7.08
N ASN A 10 -4.59 3.26 -8.16
CA ASN A 10 -3.45 3.24 -9.08
C ASN A 10 -2.15 3.70 -8.40
N ASN A 11 -2.20 4.75 -7.59
CA ASN A 11 -1.02 5.21 -6.85
C ASN A 11 -0.54 4.17 -5.82
N LEU A 12 -1.47 3.54 -5.10
CA LEU A 12 -1.11 2.47 -4.17
C LEU A 12 -0.52 1.26 -4.91
N ARG A 13 -1.10 0.88 -6.04
CA ARG A 13 -0.56 -0.18 -6.91
C ARG A 13 0.86 0.15 -7.35
N HIS A 14 1.13 1.39 -7.77
CA HIS A 14 2.48 1.80 -8.13
C HIS A 14 3.46 1.66 -6.96
N LEU A 15 3.07 2.02 -5.73
CA LEU A 15 3.93 1.83 -4.56
C LEU A 15 4.26 0.36 -4.30
N LEU A 16 3.29 -0.55 -4.49
CA LEU A 16 3.50 -1.99 -4.32
C LEU A 16 4.35 -2.57 -5.45
N ASN A 17 4.11 -2.16 -6.71
CA ASN A 17 4.93 -2.57 -7.86
C ASN A 17 6.37 -2.04 -7.77
N GLU A 18 6.61 -0.91 -7.10
CA GLU A 18 7.97 -0.42 -6.84
C GLU A 18 8.65 -1.13 -5.67
N TRP A 19 7.87 -1.69 -4.74
CA TRP A 19 8.42 -2.53 -3.67
C TRP A 19 8.85 -3.89 -4.20
N ASP A 20 7.98 -4.49 -5.01
CA ASP A 20 8.13 -5.75 -5.72
C ASP A 20 8.78 -6.90 -4.93
N PRO A 21 8.26 -7.27 -3.74
CA PRO A 21 8.88 -8.30 -2.90
C PRO A 21 8.93 -9.69 -3.56
N ILE A 22 8.09 -9.96 -4.56
CA ILE A 22 8.05 -11.23 -5.30
C ILE A 22 8.89 -11.15 -6.58
N GLY A 23 9.18 -9.95 -7.11
CA GLY A 23 9.93 -9.76 -8.35
C GLY A 23 9.09 -9.91 -9.63
N VAL A 24 7.79 -9.65 -9.56
CA VAL A 24 6.82 -9.90 -10.66
C VAL A 24 6.27 -8.62 -11.29
N ALA A 25 6.65 -7.44 -10.79
CA ALA A 25 6.07 -6.18 -11.22
C ALA A 25 6.30 -5.89 -12.72
N ASP A 26 7.41 -6.36 -13.30
CA ASP A 26 7.69 -6.22 -14.73
C ASP A 26 6.84 -7.16 -15.62
N GLU A 27 6.31 -8.25 -15.06
CA GLU A 27 5.53 -9.27 -15.77
C GLU A 27 4.02 -9.08 -15.60
N VAL A 28 3.58 -8.76 -14.38
CA VAL A 28 2.16 -8.65 -14.00
C VAL A 28 1.92 -7.42 -13.13
N GLN A 29 1.33 -6.39 -13.73
CA GLN A 29 1.09 -5.09 -13.07
C GLN A 29 0.01 -5.14 -11.98
N ASP A 30 -0.80 -6.20 -11.94
CA ASP A 30 -1.87 -6.45 -10.98
C ASP A 30 -1.53 -7.52 -9.94
N GLY A 31 -0.27 -7.99 -9.89
CA GLY A 31 0.17 -9.06 -8.99
C GLY A 31 -0.09 -8.77 -7.50
N TYR A 32 -0.15 -7.49 -7.12
CA TYR A 32 -0.38 -7.05 -5.74
C TYR A 32 -1.80 -6.53 -5.47
N ASP A 33 -2.74 -6.71 -6.41
CA ASP A 33 -4.10 -6.17 -6.32
C ASP A 33 -4.91 -6.70 -5.14
N CYS A 34 -4.62 -7.94 -4.73
CA CYS A 34 -5.20 -8.57 -3.56
C CYS A 34 -4.97 -7.74 -2.28
N MET A 35 -3.88 -6.98 -2.20
CA MET A 35 -3.53 -6.15 -1.04
C MET A 35 -4.15 -4.75 -1.10
N LEU A 36 -4.56 -4.26 -2.28
CA LEU A 36 -5.03 -2.87 -2.44
C LEU A 36 -6.27 -2.57 -1.60
N VAL A 37 -7.31 -3.41 -1.72
CA VAL A 37 -8.57 -3.19 -0.99
C VAL A 37 -8.36 -3.28 0.53
N PRO A 38 -7.70 -4.33 1.08
CA PRO A 38 -7.41 -4.41 2.51
C PRO A 38 -6.56 -3.26 3.05
N LEU A 39 -5.57 -2.77 2.30
CA LEU A 39 -4.75 -1.62 2.68
C LEU A 39 -5.57 -0.33 2.71
N LEU A 40 -6.34 -0.06 1.65
CA LEU A 40 -7.17 1.15 1.60
C LEU A 40 -8.25 1.17 2.68
N GLN A 41 -8.81 0.02 3.03
CA GLN A 41 -9.75 -0.08 4.15
C GLN A 41 -9.10 0.28 5.48
N ARG A 42 -7.89 -0.23 5.75
CA ARG A 42 -7.11 0.10 6.96
C ARG A 42 -6.74 1.57 7.01
N LEU A 43 -6.22 2.13 5.92
CA LEU A 43 -5.84 3.54 5.82
C LEU A 43 -7.03 4.49 6.03
N ARG A 44 -8.20 4.16 5.45
CA ARG A 44 -9.46 4.89 5.69
C ARG A 44 -9.97 4.72 7.12
N GLY A 45 -9.67 3.59 7.75
CA GLY A 45 -9.96 3.32 9.16
C GLY A 45 -9.02 4.03 10.14
N GLY A 46 -7.95 4.68 9.65
CA GLY A 46 -6.97 5.37 10.49
C GLY A 46 -5.84 4.48 11.01
N ALA A 47 -5.58 3.35 10.36
CA ALA A 47 -4.47 2.47 10.71
C ALA A 47 -3.12 3.21 10.70
N ASP A 48 -2.29 2.92 11.69
CA ASP A 48 -0.97 3.50 11.82
C ASP A 48 0.11 2.70 11.10
N GLN A 49 1.36 3.18 11.14
CA GLN A 49 2.49 2.51 10.50
C GLN A 49 2.70 1.08 11.02
N THR A 50 2.47 0.83 12.31
CA THR A 50 2.68 -0.49 12.92
C THR A 50 1.67 -1.47 12.36
N GLU A 51 0.38 -1.10 12.36
CA GLU A 51 -0.70 -1.94 11.83
C GLU A 51 -0.51 -2.24 10.33
N ILE A 52 -0.07 -1.25 9.54
CA ILE A 52 0.24 -1.48 8.12
C ILE A 52 1.46 -2.40 7.97
N GLY A 53 2.52 -2.23 8.76
CA GLY A 53 3.70 -3.09 8.72
C GLY A 53 3.39 -4.54 9.07
N GLU A 54 2.58 -4.76 10.10
CA GLU A 54 2.10 -6.09 10.48
C GLU A 54 1.27 -6.74 9.38
N PHE A 55 0.37 -5.98 8.74
CA PHE A 55 -0.40 -6.47 7.61
C PHE A 55 0.50 -6.86 6.43
N LEU A 56 1.44 -6.00 6.04
CA LEU A 56 2.34 -6.28 4.92
C LEU A 56 3.19 -7.53 5.19
N ARG A 57 3.73 -7.66 6.40
CA ARG A 57 4.49 -8.85 6.81
C ARG A 57 3.64 -10.11 6.75
N HIS A 58 2.41 -10.07 7.26
CA HIS A 58 1.50 -11.21 7.23
C HIS A 58 1.18 -11.65 5.79
N GLU A 59 0.93 -10.71 4.87
CA GLU A 59 0.72 -11.06 3.45
C GLU A 59 1.98 -11.70 2.85
N LEU A 60 3.18 -11.18 3.13
CA LEU A 60 4.41 -11.79 2.65
C LEU A 60 4.60 -13.21 3.18
N GLU A 61 4.47 -13.41 4.49
CA GLU A 61 4.74 -14.69 5.15
C GLU A 61 3.66 -15.73 4.86
N ASP A 62 2.38 -15.37 5.01
CA ASP A 62 1.29 -16.35 5.02
C ASP A 62 0.58 -16.47 3.65
N HIS A 63 0.62 -15.43 2.81
CA HIS A 63 -0.04 -15.45 1.50
C HIS A 63 0.94 -15.68 0.35
N PHE A 64 2.12 -15.06 0.40
CA PHE A 64 3.15 -15.22 -0.63
C PHE A 64 4.24 -16.25 -0.30
N ASP A 65 4.22 -16.84 0.90
CA ASP A 65 5.19 -17.83 1.38
C ASP A 65 6.65 -17.30 1.31
N LEU A 66 6.81 -16.00 1.58
CA LEU A 66 8.09 -15.29 1.57
C LEU A 66 8.58 -15.06 3.00
N THR A 67 9.86 -15.35 3.23
CA THR A 67 10.53 -14.93 4.49
C THR A 67 10.98 -13.48 4.35
N SER A 68 10.21 -12.55 4.91
CA SER A 68 10.58 -11.12 4.92
C SER A 68 11.49 -10.77 6.11
N LEU A 69 12.42 -9.85 5.91
CA LEU A 69 13.13 -9.22 7.05
C LEU A 69 12.18 -8.22 7.72
N PRO A 70 12.14 -8.13 9.07
CA PRO A 70 11.21 -7.21 9.76
C PRO A 70 11.24 -5.76 9.23
N SER A 71 12.43 -5.26 8.87
CA SER A 71 12.62 -3.90 8.36
C SER A 71 12.03 -3.65 6.97
N GLU A 72 11.82 -4.69 6.16
CA GLU A 72 11.30 -4.54 4.78
C GLU A 72 9.82 -4.14 4.76
N PRO A 73 8.89 -4.88 5.42
CA PRO A 73 7.51 -4.44 5.59
C PRO A 73 7.38 -3.11 6.34
N GLU A 74 8.20 -2.86 7.36
CA GLU A 74 8.16 -1.64 8.16
C GLU A 74 8.54 -0.38 7.34
N ALA A 75 9.56 -0.48 6.50
CA ALA A 75 9.97 0.60 5.61
C ALA A 75 8.90 0.90 4.55
N MET A 76 8.28 -0.14 3.99
CA MET A 76 7.17 0.03 3.06
C MET A 76 5.94 0.62 3.75
N ALA A 77 5.60 0.19 4.96
CA ALA A 77 4.54 0.79 5.75
C ALA A 77 4.77 2.28 5.99
N ALA A 78 6.00 2.68 6.32
CA ALA A 78 6.38 4.10 6.46
C ALA A 78 6.08 4.88 5.17
N ARG A 79 6.45 4.30 4.03
CA ARG A 79 6.25 4.90 2.70
C ARG A 79 4.76 5.05 2.38
N VAL A 80 3.95 4.02 2.63
CA VAL A 80 2.49 4.04 2.42
C VAL A 80 1.82 5.11 3.29
N ILE A 81 2.17 5.18 4.59
CA ILE A 81 1.61 6.19 5.51
C ILE A 81 2.00 7.61 5.09
N SER A 82 3.25 7.81 4.67
CA SER A 82 3.72 9.11 4.19
C SER A 82 2.95 9.56 2.95
N TRP A 83 2.77 8.66 1.98
CA TRP A 83 1.95 8.90 0.79
C TRP A 83 0.49 9.21 1.15
N TRP A 84 -0.15 8.40 1.99
CA TRP A 84 -1.55 8.58 2.39
C TRP A 84 -1.79 9.93 3.08
N THR A 85 -0.87 10.32 3.96
CA THR A 85 -0.92 11.61 4.67
C THR A 85 -0.75 12.78 3.70
N ALA A 86 0.13 12.66 2.71
CA ALA A 86 0.31 13.67 1.68
C ALA A 86 -0.91 13.80 0.75
N ALA A 87 -1.52 12.68 0.37
CA ALA A 87 -2.75 12.66 -0.43
C ALA A 87 -3.92 13.36 0.27
N GLY A 88 -4.14 13.06 1.57
CA GLY A 88 -5.17 13.73 2.36
C GLY A 88 -4.97 15.25 2.50
N LYS A 89 -3.71 15.71 2.56
CA LYS A 89 -3.40 17.15 2.53
C LYS A 89 -3.73 17.78 1.18
N ALA A 90 -3.42 17.11 0.07
CA ALA A 90 -3.70 17.61 -1.27
C ALA A 90 -5.22 17.73 -1.53
N ASP A 91 -6.02 16.77 -1.05
CA ASP A 91 -7.48 16.80 -1.17
C ASP A 91 -8.11 17.92 -0.32
N GLY A 92 -7.55 18.21 0.87
CA GLY A 92 -7.96 19.35 1.70
C GLY A 92 -7.58 20.71 1.10
N ILE A 93 -6.48 20.80 0.35
CA ILE A 93 -6.00 22.04 -0.31
C ILE A 93 -6.84 22.41 -1.53
N ARG A 94 -7.60 21.47 -2.14
CA ARG A 94 -8.51 21.76 -3.27
C ARG A 94 -9.81 22.48 -2.86
N SER A 95 -9.94 22.89 -1.60
CA SER A 95 -11.06 23.69 -1.09
C SER A 95 -10.59 25.08 -0.64
N VAL A 96 -10.17 25.94 -1.57
CA VAL A 96 -10.09 27.40 -1.37
C VAL A 96 -10.43 28.13 -2.65
#